data_AF-A0A961MWX3-F1
#
_entry.id   AF-A0A961MWX3-F1
#
_cell.length_a   1.000
_cell.length_b   1.000
_cell.length_c   1.000
_cell.angle_alpha   90.00
_cell.angle_beta   90.00
_cell.angle_gamma   90.00
#
_symmetry.space_group_name_H-M   'P 1'
#
loop_
_entity.id
_entity.type
_entity.pdbx_description
1 polymer ?
#
loop_
_entity_poly.entity_id
_entity_poly.type
_entity_poly.pdbx_seq_one_letter_code
_entity_poly.pdbx_strand_id
1 'polypeptide(L)' 'MFFASDNTSGAPEEILQALLRANDGFAMGYGADALMDRVRARIRDTFEAPEAEVFLVATGTAANSLALATHI' A
#
# COMPACT_ATOMS: atom_id res chain seq x y z
N MET A 1 -20.35 6.26 20.31
CA MET A 1 -20.22 5.91 18.88
C MET A 1 -19.52 7.07 18.19
N PHE A 2 -18.44 6.82 17.46
CA PHE A 2 -17.66 7.86 16.77
C PHE A 2 -18.10 7.88 15.30
N PHE A 3 -18.61 9.03 14.83
CA PHE A 3 -19.25 9.16 13.51
C PHE A 3 -18.72 10.33 12.68
N ALA A 4 -17.63 10.98 13.09
CA ALA A 4 -17.09 12.12 12.36
C ALA A 4 -16.43 11.69 11.03
N SER A 5 -15.59 10.65 11.07
CA SER A 5 -14.94 10.06 9.91
C SER A 5 -14.39 8.67 10.26
N ASP A 6 -14.33 7.79 9.27
CA ASP A 6 -13.65 6.50 9.34
C ASP A 6 -12.13 6.61 9.53
N ASN A 7 -11.51 7.73 9.14
CA ASN A 7 -10.08 7.98 9.38
C ASN A 7 -9.71 8.16 10.86
N THR A 8 -10.72 8.16 11.74
CA THR A 8 -10.56 8.14 13.20
C THR A 8 -10.44 6.72 13.75
N SER A 9 -10.66 5.70 12.91
CA SER A 9 -10.43 4.31 13.26
C SER A 9 -8.94 4.00 13.32
N GLY A 10 -8.56 3.09 14.23
CA GLY A 10 -7.21 2.53 14.28
C GLY A 10 -6.99 1.48 13.18
N ALA A 11 -5.77 0.97 13.08
CA ALA A 11 -5.47 -0.15 12.20
C ALA A 11 -6.07 -1.47 12.75
N PRO A 12 -6.67 -2.33 11.89
CA PRO A 12 -7.02 -3.70 12.26
C PRO A 12 -5.82 -4.49 12.79
N GLU A 13 -6.07 -5.44 13.69
CA GLU A 13 -5.04 -6.27 14.33
C GLU A 13 -4.17 -7.00 13.31
N GLU A 14 -4.76 -7.49 12.21
CA GLU A 14 -4.06 -8.20 11.15
C GLU A 14 -2.98 -7.34 10.47
N ILE A 15 -3.21 -6.01 10.39
CA ILE A 15 -2.23 -5.06 9.88
C ILE A 15 -1.06 -4.92 10.86
N LEU A 16 -1.36 -4.76 12.15
CA LEU A 16 -0.33 -4.66 13.19
C LEU A 16 0.54 -5.92 13.24
N GLN A 17 -0.08 -7.09 13.14
CA GLN A 17 0.63 -8.37 13.08
C GLN A 17 1.47 -8.51 11.79
N ALA A 18 1.01 -7.98 10.66
CA ALA A 18 1.79 -7.95 9.43
C ALA A 18 3.03 -7.05 9.56
N LEU A 19 2.89 -5.90 10.22
CA LEU A 19 4.02 -5.01 10.53
C LEU A 19 5.04 -5.69 11.44
N LEU A 20 4.59 -6.37 12.50
CA LEU A 20 5.47 -7.13 13.39
C LEU A 20 6.25 -8.21 12.65
N ARG A 21 5.60 -8.94 11.73
CA ARG A 21 6.29 -9.92 10.86
C ARG A 21 7.27 -9.28 9.89
N ALA A 22 6.93 -8.11 9.33
CA ALA A 22 7.82 -7.39 8.41
C ALA A 22 9.02 -6.75 9.12
N ASN A 23 8.94 -6.55 10.43
CA ASN A 23 10.01 -6.00 11.26
C ASN A 23 11.13 -7.02 11.58
N ASP A 24 10.97 -8.29 11.18
CA ASP A 24 12.01 -9.31 11.37
C ASP A 24 13.05 -9.28 10.23
N GLY A 25 14.33 -9.28 10.59
CA GLY A 25 15.44 -9.27 9.63
C GLY A 25 15.69 -7.94 8.91
N PHE A 26 16.29 -8.02 7.72
CA PHE A 26 16.65 -6.87 6.88
C PHE A 26 15.95 -6.94 5.54
N ALA A 27 15.52 -5.78 5.03
CA ALA A 27 14.91 -5.63 3.71
C ALA A 27 15.51 -4.43 2.99
N MET A 28 15.57 -4.51 1.67
CA MET A 28 15.98 -3.37 0.83
C MET A 28 14.92 -2.27 0.87
N GLY A 29 15.38 -1.02 0.86
CA GLY A 29 14.48 0.14 0.82
C GLY A 29 13.84 0.38 -0.55
N TYR A 30 13.00 1.42 -0.61
CA TYR A 30 12.43 1.94 -1.86
C TYR A 30 11.65 0.91 -2.70
N GLY A 31 11.06 -0.08 -2.03
CA GLY A 31 10.19 -1.09 -2.64
C GLY A 31 10.91 -2.14 -3.48
N ALA A 32 12.22 -2.31 -3.23
CA ALA A 32 13.05 -3.38 -3.78
C ALA A 32 13.06 -4.63 -2.87
N ASP A 33 12.00 -4.85 -2.11
CA ASP A 33 11.84 -5.95 -1.17
C ASP A 33 10.72 -6.93 -1.59
N ALA A 34 10.76 -8.13 -1.01
CA ALA A 34 9.85 -9.21 -1.34
C ALA A 34 8.39 -8.98 -0.87
N LEU A 35 8.12 -8.09 0.08
CA LEU A 35 6.74 -7.71 0.43
C LEU A 35 6.14 -6.89 -0.70
N MET A 36 6.89 -5.94 -1.25
CA MET A 36 6.43 -5.13 -2.37
C MET A 36 6.18 -5.97 -3.62
N ASP A 37 6.99 -6.99 -3.91
CA ASP A 37 6.72 -7.92 -5.02
C ASP A 37 5.40 -8.66 -4.84
N ARG A 38 5.09 -9.10 -3.62
CA ARG A 38 3.79 -9.73 -3.31
C ARG A 38 2.62 -8.77 -3.45
N VAL A 39 2.77 -7.51 -3.04
CA VAL A 39 1.74 -6.48 -3.21
C VAL A 39 1.46 -6.23 -4.68
N ARG A 40 2.51 -6.05 -5.51
CA ARG A 40 2.38 -5.88 -6.96
C ARG A 40 1.64 -7.05 -7.60
N ALA A 41 2.07 -8.28 -7.31
CA ALA A 41 1.43 -9.48 -7.84
C ALA A 41 -0.05 -9.58 -7.44
N ARG A 42 -0.37 -9.34 -6.15
CA ARG A 42 -1.75 -9.41 -5.66
C ARG A 42 -2.65 -8.35 -6.29
N ILE A 43 -2.17 -7.12 -6.43
CA ILE A 43 -2.96 -6.05 -7.05
C ILE A 43 -3.22 -6.38 -8.54
N ARG A 44 -2.20 -6.79 -9.28
CA ARG A 44 -2.34 -7.18 -10.70
C ARG A 44 -3.34 -8.33 -10.89
N ASP A 45 -3.28 -9.34 -10.03
CA ASP A 45 -4.22 -10.47 -10.02
C ASP A 45 -5.65 -10.02 -9.72
N THR A 46 -5.87 -9.29 -8.62
CA THR A 46 -7.19 -8.78 -8.21
C THR A 46 -7.85 -7.92 -9.28
N PHE A 47 -7.08 -7.12 -10.02
CA PHE A 47 -7.58 -6.23 -11.06
C PHE A 47 -7.48 -6.80 -12.48
N GLU A 48 -7.06 -8.05 -12.65
CA GLU A 48 -6.87 -8.71 -13.96
C GLU A 48 -5.99 -7.88 -14.92
N ALA A 49 -4.98 -7.19 -14.37
CA ALA A 49 -4.16 -6.21 -15.07
C ALA A 49 -2.67 -6.57 -14.96
N PRO A 50 -2.17 -7.57 -15.74
CA PRO A 50 -0.81 -8.11 -15.58
C PRO A 50 0.30 -7.06 -15.80
N GLU A 51 0.03 -6.08 -16.66
CA GLU A 51 0.99 -5.02 -17.03
C GLU A 51 0.88 -3.77 -16.14
N ALA A 52 0.01 -3.76 -15.13
CA ALA A 52 -0.18 -2.58 -14.30
C ALA A 52 1.08 -2.27 -13.47
N GLU A 53 1.51 -1.01 -13.52
CA GLU A 53 2.50 -0.47 -12.59
C GLU A 53 1.82 -0.13 -11.25
N VAL A 54 2.46 -0.50 -10.14
CA VAL A 54 1.89 -0.37 -8.80
C VAL A 54 2.86 0.37 -7.88
N PHE A 55 2.42 1.52 -7.39
CA PHE A 55 3.18 2.40 -6.51
C PHE A 55 2.42 2.61 -5.20
N LEU A 56 3.07 2.40 -4.06
CA LEU A 56 2.49 2.73 -2.75
C LEU A 56 2.91 4.13 -2.34
N VAL A 57 1.94 4.91 -1.85
CA VAL A 57 2.15 6.26 -1.30
C VAL A 57 1.38 6.41 0.00
N ALA A 58 1.82 7.34 0.85
CA ALA A 58 1.35 7.42 2.23
C ALA A 58 -0.11 7.92 2.38
N THR A 59 -0.62 8.71 1.43
CA THR A 59 -1.95 9.33 1.55
C THR A 59 -2.70 9.35 0.23
N GLY A 60 -4.03 9.39 0.30
CA GLY A 60 -4.88 9.56 -0.88
C GLY A 60 -4.64 10.89 -1.60
N THR A 61 -4.31 11.96 -0.85
CA THR A 61 -3.95 13.25 -1.46
C THR A 61 -2.69 13.12 -2.32
N ALA A 62 -1.64 12.47 -1.83
CA ALA A 62 -0.42 12.27 -2.61
C ALA A 62 -0.68 11.40 -3.85
N ALA A 63 -1.46 10.32 -3.70
CA ALA A 63 -1.84 9.46 -4.83
C ALA A 63 -2.55 10.25 -5.93
N ASN A 64 -3.58 11.02 -5.57
CA ASN A 64 -4.35 11.82 -6.52
C ASN A 64 -3.50 12.90 -7.19
N SER A 65 -2.71 13.64 -6.41
CA SER A 65 -1.86 14.71 -6.96
C SER A 65 -0.81 14.18 -7.92
N LEU A 66 -0.15 13.06 -7.59
CA LEU A 66 0.83 12.43 -8.49
C LEU A 66 0.16 11.94 -9.76
N ALA A 67 -0.91 11.16 -9.64
CA ALA A 67 -1.63 10.61 -10.80
C ALA A 67 -2.10 11.70 -11.76
N LEU A 68 -2.65 12.81 -11.24
CA LEU A 68 -3.09 13.95 -12.06
C LEU A 68 -1.91 14.70 -12.70
N ALA A 69 -0.81 14.89 -11.97
CA ALA A 69 0.36 15.60 -12.49
C ALA A 69 1.11 14.81 -13.56
N THR A 70 1.06 13.48 -13.51
CA THR A 70 1.71 12.59 -14.49
C THR A 70 0.75 12.05 -15.54
N HIS A 71 -0.54 12.39 -15.47
CA HIS A 71 -1.50 12.05 -16.49
C HIS A 71 -1.19 12.89 -17.74
N ILE A 72 -0.74 12.22 -18.81
CA ILE A 72 -0.76 12.76 -20.17
C ILE A 72 -2.12 12.43 -20.79
#